data_AF-A0A6L9Z866-F1
#
_entry.id   AF-A0A6L9Z866-F1
#
_cell.length_a   1.000
_cell.length_b   1.000
_cell.length_c   1.000
_cell.angle_alpha   90.00
_cell.angle_beta   90.00
_cell.angle_gamma   90.00
#
_symmetry.space_group_name_H-M   'P 1'
#
loop_
_entity.id
_entity.type
_entity.pdbx_description
1 polymer ?
#
loop_
_entity_poly.entity_id
_entity_poly.type
_entity_poly.pdbx_seq_one_letter_code
_entity_poly.pdbx_strand_id
1 'polypeptide(L)' 'MQETAQYSCAYCGETNLTFVDLSAGEQQSYIEDCQVCCHPNILYVRVDQETLDIEIDSDYDG' A
#
# COMPACT_ATOMS: atom_id res chain seq x y z
N MET A 1 -10.18 -4.39 11.20
CA MET A 1 -11.11 -4.23 10.05
C MET A 1 -10.23 -4.03 8.84
N GLN A 2 -10.51 -4.66 7.70
CA GLN A 2 -9.63 -4.62 6.54
C GLN A 2 -10.38 -4.14 5.30
N GLU A 3 -9.73 -3.25 4.54
CA GLU A 3 -10.20 -2.76 3.26
C GLU A 3 -9.19 -3.10 2.17
N THR A 4 -9.66 -3.24 0.94
CA THR A 4 -8.79 -3.46 -0.23
C THR A 4 -8.44 -2.13 -0.87
N ALA A 5 -7.16 -1.94 -1.19
CA ALA A 5 -6.67 -0.77 -1.91
C ALA A 5 -5.72 -1.19 -3.03
N GLN A 6 -5.42 -0.26 -3.92
CA GLN A 6 -4.49 -0.49 -5.02
C GLN A 6 -3.29 0.43 -4.90
N TYR A 7 -2.12 -0.05 -5.28
CA TYR A 7 -0.90 0.75 -5.41
C TYR A 7 -0.19 0.41 -6.72
N SER A 8 0.64 1.33 -7.20
CA SER A 8 1.49 1.07 -8.37
C SER A 8 2.84 0.56 -7.89
N CYS A 9 3.38 -0.49 -8.48
CA CYS A 9 4.70 -0.98 -8.06
C CYS A 9 5.79 0.03 -8.44
N ALA A 10 6.66 0.37 -7.49
CA ALA A 10 7.76 1.32 -7.69
C ALA A 10 8.87 0.76 -8.61
N TYR A 11 8.90 -0.56 -8.83
CA TYR A 11 9.86 -1.23 -9.72
C TYR A 11 9.35 -1.38 -11.16
N CYS A 12 8.20 -2.03 -11.35
CA CYS A 12 7.70 -2.37 -12.68
C CYS A 12 6.55 -1.49 -13.17
N GLY A 13 5.96 -0.66 -12.30
CA GLY A 13 4.84 0.21 -12.63
C GLY A 13 3.46 -0.46 -12.62
N GLU A 14 3.38 -1.78 -12.42
CA GLU A 14 2.11 -2.51 -12.43
C GLU A 14 1.25 -2.18 -11.22
N THR A 15 -0.06 -2.07 -11.44
CA THR A 15 -1.03 -1.90 -10.35
C THR A 15 -1.26 -3.22 -9.62
N ASN A 16 -1.07 -3.21 -8.31
CA ASN A 16 -1.25 -4.35 -7.42
C ASN A 16 -2.37 -4.07 -6.43
N LEU A 17 -3.00 -5.14 -5.93
CA LEU A 17 -4.04 -5.07 -4.91
C LEU A 17 -3.46 -5.49 -3.56
N THR A 18 -3.66 -4.65 -2.54
CA THR A 18 -3.21 -4.84 -1.16
C THR A 18 -4.40 -4.79 -0.19
N PHE A 19 -4.19 -5.29 1.03
CA PHE A 19 -5.13 -5.15 2.14
C PHE A 19 -4.58 -4.18 3.17
N VAL A 20 -5.38 -3.19 3.54
CA VAL A 20 -5.05 -2.20 4.57
C VAL A 20 -5.85 -2.51 5.82
N ASP A 21 -5.15 -2.71 6.94
CA ASP A 21 -5.81 -2.87 8.24
C ASP A 21 -6.13 -1.50 8.85
N LEU A 22 -7.40 -1.14 8.88
CA LEU A 22 -7.85 0.15 9.41
C LEU A 22 -7.64 0.30 10.93
N SER A 23 -7.32 -0.78 11.65
CA SER A 23 -7.06 -0.73 13.10
C SER A 23 -5.60 -0.43 13.44
N ALA A 24 -4.69 -0.46 12.46
CA ALA A 24 -3.28 -0.13 12.63
C ALA A 24 -2.99 1.38 12.64
N GLY A 25 -4.03 2.23 12.57
CA GLY A 25 -3.93 3.69 12.65
C GLY A 25 -4.01 4.38 11.29
N GLU A 26 -3.98 5.72 11.31
CA GLU A 26 -4.14 6.58 10.13
C GLU A 26 -2.92 6.56 9.21
N GLN A 27 -1.73 6.32 9.76
CA GLN A 27 -0.48 6.27 9.03
C GLN A 27 0.17 4.91 9.29
N GLN A 28 0.44 4.19 8.21
CA GLN A 28 1.00 2.85 8.27
C GLN A 28 2.13 2.74 7.26
N SER A 29 3.13 1.91 7.58
CA SER A 29 4.21 1.58 6.67
C SER A 29 4.51 0.11 6.75
N TYR A 30 4.44 -0.59 5.62
CA TYR A 30 4.73 -2.01 5.55
C TYR A 30 5.34 -2.37 4.20
N ILE A 31 5.98 -3.53 4.15
CA ILE A 31 6.59 -4.06 2.92
C ILE A 31 5.61 -5.03 2.27
N GLU A 32 5.40 -4.87 0.98
CA GLU A 32 4.60 -5.79 0.17
C GLU A 32 5.29 -6.14 -1.16
N ASP A 33 5.36 -7.44 -1.45
CA ASP A 33 5.93 -7.92 -2.71
C ASP A 33 4.95 -7.70 -3.88
N CYS A 34 5.48 -7.18 -4.99
CA CYS A 34 4.70 -7.06 -6.22
C CYS A 34 4.30 -8.46 -6.75
N GLN A 35 3.02 -8.64 -7.06
CA GLN A 35 2.47 -9.89 -7.60
C GLN A 35 2.93 -10.19 -9.03
N VAL A 36 3.54 -9.21 -9.72
CA VAL A 36 4.03 -9.34 -11.10
C VAL A 36 5.54 -9.55 -11.14
N CYS A 37 6.31 -8.64 -10.53
CA CYS A 37 7.78 -8.67 -10.61
C CYS A 37 8.48 -9.21 -9.36
N CYS A 38 7.73 -9.58 -8.32
CA CYS A 38 8.24 -10.18 -7.08
C CYS A 38 9.29 -9.33 -6.32
N HIS A 39 9.32 -8.01 -6.56
CA HIS A 39 10.17 -7.09 -5.80
C HIS A 39 9.41 -6.50 -4.60
N PRO A 40 10.08 -6.33 -3.45
CA PRO A 40 9.48 -5.77 -2.24
C PRO A 40 9.31 -4.25 -2.36
N ASN A 41 8.09 -3.76 -2.22
CA ASN A 41 7.77 -2.33 -2.20
C ASN A 41 7.55 -1.89 -0.76
N ILE A 42 8.08 -0.72 -0.39
CA ILE A 42 7.72 -0.05 0.86
C ILE A 42 6.46 0.76 0.58
N LEU A 43 5.36 0.40 1.24
CA LEU A 43 4.08 1.10 1.09
C LEU A 43 3.88 2.06 2.27
N TYR A 44 3.68 3.34 1.97
CA TYR A 44 3.25 4.35 2.92
C TYR A 44 1.76 4.60 2.73
N VAL A 45 0.97 4.10 3.68
CA VAL A 45 -0.49 4.16 3.63
C VAL A 45 -0.99 5.27 4.53
N ARG A 46 -1.88 6.11 3.99
CA ARG A 46 -2.65 7.10 4.73
C ARG A 46 -4.13 6.76 4.62
N VAL A 47 -4.80 6.69 5.77
CA VAL A 47 -6.23 6.40 5.89
C VAL A 47 -6.91 7.63 6.47
N ASP A 48 -7.87 8.18 5.75
CA ASP A 48 -8.75 9.23 6.28
C ASP A 48 -9.89 8.61 7.10
N GLN A 49 -10.01 8.95 8.39
CA GLN A 49 -11.00 8.32 9.28
C GLN A 49 -12.45 8.76 9.03
N GLU A 50 -12.66 9.89 8.35
CA GLU A 50 -13.99 10.45 8.12
C GLU A 50 -14.60 9.91 6.81
N THR A 51 -13.79 9.87 5.76
CA THR A 51 -14.18 9.45 4.40
C THR A 51 -13.84 8.00 4.09
N LEU A 52 -12.95 7.38 4.89
CA LEU A 52 -12.36 6.06 4.63
C LEU A 52 -11.57 5.99 3.33
N ASP A 53 -11.13 7.14 2.80
CA ASP A 53 -10.23 7.18 1.65
C ASP A 53 -8.85 6.67 2.03
N ILE A 54 -8.23 5.91 1.12
CA ILE A 54 -6.94 5.26 1.32
C ILE A 54 -5.99 5.73 0.23
N GLU A 55 -4.96 6.45 0.63
CA GLU A 55 -3.86 6.84 -0.23
C GLU A 55 -2.64 5.96 0.03
N ILE A 56 -2.05 5.42 -1.02
CA ILE A 56 -0.84 4.61 -0.94
C ILE A 56 0.25 5.21 -1.82
N ASP A 57 1.37 5.52 -1.21
CA ASP A 57 2.61 5.85 -1.89
C ASP A 57 3.57 4.67 -1.80
N SER A 58 4.17 4.29 -2.92
CA SER A 58 5.06 3.14 -3.02
C SER A 58 6.48 3.59 -3.32
N ASP A 59 7.43 3.13 -2.52
CA ASP A 59 8.85 3.39 -2.70
C ASP A 59 9.63 2.07 -2.83
N TYR A 60 10.85 2.15 -3.34
CA TYR A 60 11.78 1.03 -3.42
C TYR A 60 12.97 1.29 -2.51
N ASP A 61 13.45 0.28 -1.79
CA ASP A 61 14.73 0.37 -1.07
C ASP A 61 15.85 0.48 -2.12
N GLY A 62 16.40 1.68 -2.27
CA GLY A 62 17.37 2.06 -3.31
C GLY A 62 18.60 2.74 -2.74
#